data_AF-C8WNH4-F1
#
_entry.id   AF-C8WNH4-F1
#
_cell.length_a   1.000
_cell.length_b   1.000
_cell.length_c   1.000
_cell.angle_alpha   90.00
_cell.angle_beta   90.00
_cell.angle_gamma   90.00
#
_symmetry.space_group_name_H-M   'P 1'
#
loop_
_entity.id
_entity.type
_entity.pdbx_description
1 polymer ?
#
loop_
_entity_poly.entity_id
_entity_poly.type
_entity_poly.pdbx_seq_one_letter_code
_entity_poly.pdbx_strand_id
1 'polypeptide(L)'
;MNLFMPAERVLYDRAYYLSDEAEKDYAFEVAEEHGVDVGEVLYSDELMKEVRNALDRDIDLYLDDEIANFDSMLRELKCGDDPEHPAEISVVAMGSVGRWDVPSRGLVAANSLRDLIDGKGSADALVDCQIDRIVDTNGTFSIEASHHDGTAYLDVRLISGVSFDGKGFRLGGERYAPGKMDLDDFHILLGNLYDVSDVGPCSLPHFAERAYGAAQKSYRFGETVFDIYCETSGTDKPYKVMVSAGETVGKDAGTRFASAEEAKAWCYRYSMRELADEEKKPVPGKVASAAKKAAGCSAGDGTGDAGAIKL
;
A
#
# COMPACT_ATOMS: atom_id res chain seq x y z
N MET A 1 16.72 -12.32 -0.67
CA MET A 1 17.51 -11.13 -0.29
C MET A 1 16.52 -10.13 0.27
N ASN A 2 16.65 -9.77 1.55
CA ASN A 2 15.80 -8.74 2.15
C ASN A 2 16.30 -7.39 1.64
N LEU A 3 15.46 -6.68 0.87
CA LEU A 3 15.75 -5.35 0.34
C LEU A 3 14.97 -4.33 1.15
N PHE A 4 15.61 -3.23 1.53
CA PHE A 4 14.94 -2.09 2.14
C PHE A 4 14.22 -1.31 1.05
N MET A 5 12.88 -1.32 1.08
CA MET A 5 12.04 -0.72 0.04
C MET A 5 10.81 -0.06 0.64
N PRO A 6 10.18 0.89 -0.06
CA PRO A 6 8.85 1.38 0.31
C PRO A 6 7.89 0.22 0.56
N ALA A 7 7.09 0.31 1.62
CA ALA A 7 6.01 -0.63 1.85
C ALA A 7 4.77 -0.13 1.11
N GLU A 8 4.15 -1.02 0.33
CA GLU A 8 2.83 -0.76 -0.25
C GLU A 8 1.79 -0.79 0.87
N ARG A 9 0.90 0.19 0.88
CA ARG A 9 -0.34 0.16 1.64
C ARG A 9 -1.46 -0.13 0.67
N VAL A 10 -1.89 -1.39 0.66
CA VAL A 10 -3.02 -1.81 -0.15
C VAL A 10 -4.29 -1.39 0.60
N LEU A 11 -4.98 -0.41 0.03
CA LEU A 11 -6.20 0.17 0.61
C LEU A 11 -7.44 -0.61 0.16
N TYR A 12 -7.38 -1.15 -1.06
CA TYR A 12 -8.37 -2.06 -1.59
C TYR A 12 -7.67 -3.15 -2.39
N ASP A 13 -8.07 -4.41 -2.17
CA ASP A 13 -7.61 -5.56 -2.96
C ASP A 13 -8.78 -6.50 -3.25
N ARG A 14 -9.25 -6.49 -4.49
CA ARG A 14 -10.32 -7.36 -4.95
C ARG A 14 -9.94 -8.84 -4.86
N ALA A 15 -8.66 -9.18 -5.01
CA ALA A 15 -8.22 -10.57 -4.97
C ALA A 15 -8.40 -11.20 -3.59
N TYR A 16 -8.35 -10.42 -2.50
CA TYR A 16 -8.65 -10.91 -1.16
C TYR A 16 -10.06 -11.48 -1.08
N TYR A 17 -11.07 -10.73 -1.52
CA TYR A 17 -12.47 -11.17 -1.46
C TYR A 17 -12.80 -12.35 -2.38
N LEU A 18 -11.92 -12.65 -3.35
CA LEU A 18 -12.02 -13.82 -4.22
C LEU A 18 -11.18 -15.01 -3.73
N SER A 19 -10.59 -14.91 -2.54
CA SER A 19 -9.69 -15.91 -1.98
C SER A 19 -10.37 -16.86 -1.00
N ASP A 20 -9.77 -18.04 -0.84
CA ASP A 20 -10.15 -19.00 0.20
C ASP A 20 -9.94 -18.46 1.63
N GLU A 21 -9.16 -17.38 1.80
CA GLU A 21 -8.95 -16.72 3.08
C GLU A 21 -10.18 -15.90 3.46
N ALA A 22 -10.64 -15.02 2.57
CA ALA A 22 -11.86 -14.25 2.79
C ALA A 22 -13.09 -15.16 2.94
N GLU A 23 -13.20 -16.25 2.17
CA GLU A 23 -14.29 -17.21 2.36
C GLU A 23 -14.34 -17.78 3.79
N LYS A 24 -13.17 -18.05 4.39
CA LYS A 24 -13.11 -18.53 5.79
C LYS A 24 -13.47 -17.44 6.77
N ASP A 25 -12.93 -16.24 6.59
CA ASP A 25 -13.20 -15.10 7.48
C ASP A 25 -14.70 -14.79 7.51
N TYR A 26 -15.34 -14.73 6.35
CA TYR A 26 -16.80 -14.51 6.25
C TYR A 26 -17.61 -15.72 6.72
N ALA A 27 -17.12 -16.95 6.55
CA ALA A 27 -17.75 -18.11 7.15
C ALA A 27 -17.75 -18.03 8.69
N PHE A 28 -16.69 -17.48 9.30
CA PHE A 28 -16.67 -17.20 10.74
C PHE A 28 -17.71 -16.16 11.13
N GLU A 29 -17.83 -15.05 10.39
CA GLU A 29 -18.83 -14.02 10.67
C GLU A 29 -20.27 -14.58 10.61
N VAL A 30 -20.59 -15.35 9.56
CA VAL A 30 -21.89 -16.03 9.42
C VAL A 30 -22.09 -17.05 10.55
N ALA A 31 -21.06 -17.81 10.92
CA ALA A 31 -21.15 -18.75 12.04
C ALA A 31 -21.49 -18.04 13.35
N GLU A 32 -20.87 -16.88 13.61
CA GLU A 32 -21.17 -16.05 14.78
C GLU A 32 -22.59 -15.47 14.76
N GLU A 33 -23.06 -14.97 13.61
CA GLU A 33 -24.41 -14.42 13.45
C GLU A 33 -25.49 -15.48 13.73
N HIS A 34 -25.27 -16.71 13.26
CA HIS A 34 -26.21 -17.82 13.41
C HIS A 34 -25.99 -18.65 14.67
N GLY A 35 -24.90 -18.42 15.41
CA GLY A 35 -24.53 -19.17 16.61
C GLY A 35 -24.19 -20.64 16.34
N VAL A 36 -23.60 -20.94 15.18
CA VAL A 36 -23.20 -22.28 14.73
C VAL A 36 -21.69 -22.43 14.66
N ASP A 37 -21.19 -23.64 14.39
CA ASP A 37 -19.77 -23.86 14.13
C ASP A 37 -19.41 -23.51 12.68
N VAL A 38 -18.19 -23.02 12.45
CA VAL A 38 -17.73 -22.66 11.09
C VAL A 38 -17.77 -23.85 10.14
N GLY A 39 -17.54 -25.07 10.63
CA GLY A 39 -17.66 -26.28 9.84
C GLY A 39 -19.08 -26.50 9.34
N GLU A 40 -20.10 -26.18 10.15
CA GLU A 40 -21.51 -26.28 9.74
C GLU A 40 -21.83 -25.30 8.62
N VAL A 41 -21.29 -24.08 8.67
CA VAL A 41 -21.39 -23.12 7.57
C VAL A 41 -20.79 -23.71 6.30
N LEU A 42 -19.54 -24.21 6.35
CA LEU A 42 -18.82 -24.72 5.19
C LEU A 42 -19.47 -25.95 4.52
N TYR A 43 -20.26 -26.74 5.26
CA TYR A 43 -20.99 -27.90 4.72
C TYR A 43 -22.45 -27.60 4.34
N SER A 44 -22.94 -26.38 4.59
CA SER A 44 -24.32 -25.98 4.31
C SER A 44 -24.38 -25.10 3.06
N ASP A 45 -25.06 -25.58 2.02
CA ASP A 45 -25.26 -24.79 0.78
C ASP A 45 -26.01 -23.47 1.03
N GLU A 46 -26.92 -23.44 2.02
CA GLU A 46 -27.69 -22.26 2.40
C GLU A 46 -26.81 -21.22 3.08
N LEU A 47 -26.03 -21.61 4.09
CA LEU A 47 -25.14 -20.69 4.80
C LEU A 47 -23.97 -20.23 3.92
N MET A 48 -23.41 -21.12 3.08
CA MET A 48 -22.41 -20.73 2.09
C MET A 48 -22.95 -19.76 1.04
N LYS A 49 -24.26 -19.76 0.77
CA LYS A 49 -24.87 -18.74 -0.08
C LYS A 49 -24.88 -17.38 0.62
N GLU A 50 -25.10 -17.34 1.93
CA GLU A 50 -24.99 -16.10 2.71
C GLU A 50 -23.57 -15.55 2.72
N VAL A 51 -22.57 -16.41 2.92
CA VAL A 51 -21.13 -16.06 2.81
C VAL A 51 -20.83 -15.42 1.45
N ARG A 52 -21.22 -16.06 0.34
CA ARG A 52 -21.01 -15.51 -1.01
C ARG A 52 -21.73 -14.18 -1.23
N ASN A 53 -22.96 -14.05 -0.74
CA ASN A 53 -23.71 -12.80 -0.85
C ASN A 53 -23.08 -11.67 -0.03
N ALA A 54 -22.44 -11.98 1.09
CA ALA A 54 -21.71 -11.01 1.90
C ALA A 54 -20.42 -10.58 1.18
N LEU A 55 -19.61 -11.53 0.69
CA LEU A 55 -18.43 -11.25 -0.10
C LEU A 55 -18.74 -10.39 -1.34
N ASP A 56 -19.74 -10.78 -2.14
CA ASP A 56 -20.12 -10.05 -3.36
C ASP A 56 -20.56 -8.61 -3.03
N ARG A 57 -21.25 -8.41 -1.91
CA ARG A 57 -21.70 -7.07 -1.48
C ARG A 57 -20.52 -6.23 -0.97
N ASP A 58 -19.67 -6.83 -0.17
CA ASP A 58 -18.61 -6.11 0.54
C ASP A 58 -17.47 -5.72 -0.42
N ILE A 59 -17.21 -6.51 -1.47
CA ILE A 59 -16.31 -6.12 -2.57
C ILE A 59 -16.65 -4.72 -3.11
N ASP A 60 -17.93 -4.45 -3.35
CA ASP A 60 -18.39 -3.19 -3.90
C ASP A 60 -18.45 -2.10 -2.82
N LEU A 61 -18.91 -2.43 -1.61
CA LEU A 61 -19.00 -1.48 -0.48
C LEU A 61 -17.63 -0.95 -0.07
N TYR A 62 -16.62 -1.81 0.10
CA TYR A 62 -15.29 -1.39 0.49
C TYR A 62 -14.62 -0.54 -0.60
N LEU A 63 -14.82 -0.88 -1.88
CA LEU A 63 -14.36 -0.02 -2.98
C LEU A 63 -15.02 1.36 -2.93
N ASP A 64 -16.35 1.39 -2.78
CA ASP A 64 -17.11 2.64 -2.71
C ASP A 64 -16.70 3.50 -1.51
N ASP A 65 -16.42 2.88 -0.36
CA ASP A 65 -15.93 3.56 0.84
C ASP A 65 -14.55 4.19 0.62
N GLU A 66 -13.61 3.47 0.02
CA GLU A 66 -12.29 4.03 -0.31
C GLU A 66 -12.39 5.22 -1.29
N ILE A 67 -13.26 5.11 -2.30
CA ILE A 67 -13.53 6.21 -3.23
C ILE A 67 -14.16 7.40 -2.48
N ALA A 68 -15.11 7.15 -1.59
CA ALA A 68 -15.79 8.17 -0.81
C ALA A 68 -14.82 8.89 0.14
N ASN A 69 -13.91 8.16 0.77
CA ASN A 69 -12.87 8.72 1.64
C ASN A 69 -11.90 9.61 0.86
N PHE A 70 -11.47 9.19 -0.33
CA PHE A 70 -10.64 10.03 -1.21
C PHE A 70 -11.36 11.30 -1.62
N ASP A 71 -12.61 11.19 -2.07
CA ASP A 71 -13.40 12.34 -2.49
C ASP A 71 -13.74 13.27 -1.32
N SER A 72 -13.89 12.74 -0.10
CA SER A 72 -14.04 13.55 1.12
C SER A 72 -12.78 14.34 1.43
N MET A 73 -11.62 13.67 1.46
CA MET A 73 -10.32 14.32 1.62
C MET A 73 -10.14 15.42 0.58
N LEU A 74 -10.37 15.11 -0.70
CA LEU A 74 -10.23 16.08 -1.78
C LEU A 74 -11.17 17.30 -1.61
N ARG A 75 -12.40 17.09 -1.12
CA ARG A 75 -13.32 18.19 -0.81
C ARG A 75 -12.78 19.10 0.28
N GLU A 76 -12.20 18.55 1.34
CA GLU A 76 -11.56 19.33 2.41
C GLU A 76 -10.39 20.15 1.87
N LEU A 77 -9.54 19.55 1.03
CA LEU A 77 -8.43 20.25 0.40
C LEU A 77 -8.89 21.44 -0.47
N LYS A 78 -10.00 21.27 -1.20
CA LYS A 78 -10.59 22.32 -2.04
C LYS A 78 -11.19 23.49 -1.26
N CYS A 79 -11.42 23.36 0.05
CA CYS A 79 -11.88 24.47 0.87
C CYS A 79 -10.80 25.57 1.04
N GLY A 80 -9.54 25.30 0.67
CA GLY A 80 -8.48 26.31 0.53
C GLY A 80 -7.67 26.57 1.79
N ASP A 81 -7.85 25.74 2.83
CA ASP A 81 -7.04 25.80 4.06
C ASP A 81 -5.71 25.04 3.93
N ASP A 82 -5.51 24.27 2.85
CA ASP A 82 -4.26 23.55 2.60
C ASP A 82 -3.20 24.49 1.98
N PRO A 83 -2.07 24.75 2.68
CA PRO A 83 -0.98 25.57 2.14
C PRO A 83 -0.28 24.96 0.91
N GLU A 84 -0.34 23.65 0.71
CA GLU A 84 0.19 22.98 -0.49
C GLU A 84 -0.71 23.16 -1.71
N HIS A 85 -1.99 23.47 -1.47
CA HIS A 85 -3.01 23.62 -2.50
C HIS A 85 -3.90 24.85 -2.30
N PRO A 86 -3.35 26.07 -2.45
CA PRO A 86 -4.09 27.32 -2.22
C PRO A 86 -5.11 27.66 -3.31
N ALA A 87 -5.24 26.83 -4.36
CA ALA A 87 -6.09 27.05 -5.53
C ALA A 87 -6.90 25.79 -5.86
N GLU A 88 -7.85 25.90 -6.80
CA GLU A 88 -8.70 24.77 -7.25
C GLU A 88 -7.88 23.51 -7.56
N ILE A 89 -8.28 22.37 -7.01
CA ILE A 89 -7.57 21.08 -7.15
C ILE A 89 -8.34 20.19 -8.12
N SER A 90 -7.64 19.42 -8.94
CA SER A 90 -8.22 18.30 -9.68
C SER A 90 -7.42 17.03 -9.53
N VAL A 91 -8.08 15.92 -9.85
CA VAL A 91 -7.45 14.61 -9.95
C VAL A 91 -6.91 14.47 -11.37
N VAL A 92 -5.63 14.13 -11.49
CA VAL A 92 -5.03 13.76 -12.78
C VAL A 92 -4.45 12.36 -12.67
N ALA A 93 -4.75 11.52 -13.65
CA ALA A 93 -4.33 10.14 -13.69
C ALA A 93 -3.57 9.85 -14.98
N MET A 94 -2.35 9.34 -14.88
CA MET A 94 -1.52 8.99 -16.01
C MET A 94 -1.20 7.50 -15.98
N GLY A 95 -1.25 6.86 -17.14
CA GLY A 95 -0.78 5.49 -17.22
C GLY A 95 -1.14 4.81 -18.53
N SER A 96 -1.32 3.51 -18.45
CA SER A 96 -1.65 2.66 -19.59
C SER A 96 -2.97 1.96 -19.36
N VAL A 97 -3.80 1.94 -20.39
CA VAL A 97 -5.02 1.13 -20.47
C VAL A 97 -4.84 0.19 -21.66
N GLY A 98 -4.78 -1.11 -21.40
CA GLY A 98 -4.79 -2.14 -22.43
C GLY A 98 -6.18 -2.21 -23.07
N ARG A 99 -6.29 -1.85 -24.35
CA ARG A 99 -7.48 -2.05 -25.18
C ARG A 99 -7.13 -2.93 -26.39
N TRP A 100 -8.12 -3.67 -26.91
CA TRP A 100 -7.97 -4.62 -28.03
C TRP A 100 -7.51 -3.95 -29.34
N ASP A 101 -7.90 -2.70 -29.58
CA ASP A 101 -7.57 -1.98 -30.81
C ASP A 101 -6.17 -1.36 -30.76
N VAL A 102 -5.79 -0.67 -29.68
CA VAL A 102 -4.41 -0.23 -29.36
C VAL A 102 -4.31 0.06 -27.85
N PRO A 103 -3.24 -0.33 -27.12
CA PRO A 103 -2.99 0.17 -25.78
C PRO A 103 -2.94 1.71 -25.77
N SER A 104 -3.87 2.35 -25.08
CA SER A 104 -3.85 3.81 -24.92
C SER A 104 -2.97 4.17 -23.73
N ARG A 105 -1.89 4.90 -23.99
CA ARG A 105 -1.21 5.68 -22.96
C ARG A 105 -1.85 7.05 -22.94
N GLY A 106 -2.37 7.46 -21.80
CA GLY A 106 -3.20 8.64 -21.73
C GLY A 106 -3.15 9.29 -20.36
N LEU A 107 -3.48 10.57 -20.35
CA LEU A 107 -3.60 11.40 -19.17
C LEU A 107 -5.05 11.82 -19.05
N VAL A 108 -5.67 11.51 -17.92
CA VAL A 108 -7.06 11.83 -17.64
C VAL A 108 -7.10 12.89 -16.56
N ALA A 109 -7.97 13.89 -16.72
CA ALA A 109 -8.29 14.84 -15.67
C ALA A 109 -9.74 14.65 -15.26
N ALA A 110 -9.98 14.66 -13.95
CA ALA A 110 -11.30 14.50 -13.35
C ALA A 110 -11.44 15.41 -12.12
N ASN A 111 -12.67 15.73 -11.72
CA ASN A 111 -12.90 16.53 -10.51
C ASN A 111 -12.73 15.73 -9.22
N SER A 112 -12.89 14.42 -9.30
CA SER A 112 -12.87 13.51 -8.16
C SER A 112 -12.38 12.13 -8.61
N LEU A 113 -12.07 11.25 -7.65
CA LEU A 113 -11.71 9.88 -7.96
C LEU A 113 -12.92 9.12 -8.52
N ARG A 114 -14.13 9.39 -8.01
CA ARG A 114 -15.35 8.81 -8.56
C ARG A 114 -15.61 9.23 -10.02
N ASP A 115 -15.38 10.50 -10.36
CA ASP A 115 -15.50 10.96 -11.74
C ASP A 115 -14.48 10.28 -12.67
N LEU A 116 -13.28 9.96 -12.18
CA LEU A 116 -12.27 9.22 -12.93
C LEU A 116 -12.73 7.77 -13.20
N ILE A 117 -13.24 7.08 -12.18
CA ILE A 117 -13.71 5.69 -12.26
C ILE A 117 -14.98 5.57 -13.11
N ASP A 118 -15.93 6.48 -12.93
CA ASP A 118 -17.18 6.52 -13.69
C ASP A 118 -16.99 7.00 -15.15
N GLY A 119 -15.76 7.38 -15.55
CA GLY A 119 -15.46 7.89 -16.89
C GLY A 119 -16.04 9.27 -17.21
N LYS A 120 -16.33 10.06 -16.19
CA LYS A 120 -16.85 11.44 -16.31
C LYS A 120 -15.72 12.48 -16.42
N GLY A 121 -14.48 12.02 -16.43
CA GLY A 121 -13.29 12.84 -16.66
C GLY A 121 -13.14 13.28 -18.12
N SER A 122 -11.94 13.76 -18.46
CA SER A 122 -11.58 14.19 -19.82
C SER A 122 -11.47 13.03 -20.82
N ALA A 123 -11.46 11.80 -20.35
CA ALA A 123 -11.49 10.57 -21.13
C ALA A 123 -12.11 9.42 -20.30
N ASP A 124 -12.59 8.38 -21.00
CA ASP A 124 -13.29 7.22 -20.45
C ASP A 124 -12.35 6.09 -20.01
N ALA A 125 -11.21 6.43 -19.38
CA ALA A 125 -10.10 5.49 -19.20
C ALA A 125 -10.41 4.25 -18.33
N LEU A 126 -11.31 4.39 -17.36
CA LEU A 126 -11.73 3.30 -16.48
C LEU A 126 -13.19 2.88 -16.69
N VAL A 127 -13.86 3.39 -17.73
CA VAL A 127 -15.21 2.95 -18.06
C VAL A 127 -15.18 1.46 -18.38
N ASP A 128 -16.13 0.73 -17.80
CA ASP A 128 -16.28 -0.72 -17.91
C ASP A 128 -15.10 -1.54 -17.35
N CYS A 129 -14.15 -0.89 -16.66
CA CYS A 129 -13.09 -1.58 -15.93
C CYS A 129 -13.58 -2.00 -14.54
N GLN A 130 -13.16 -3.19 -14.11
CA GLN A 130 -13.24 -3.63 -12.72
C GLN A 130 -12.00 -3.13 -11.99
N ILE A 131 -12.16 -2.36 -10.91
CA ILE A 131 -11.03 -1.98 -10.06
C ILE A 131 -10.54 -3.23 -9.31
N ASP A 132 -9.24 -3.51 -9.40
CA ASP A 132 -8.62 -4.65 -8.74
C ASP A 132 -7.90 -4.22 -7.47
N ARG A 133 -7.07 -3.16 -7.56
CA ARG A 133 -6.28 -2.69 -6.42
C ARG A 133 -6.21 -1.18 -6.36
N ILE A 134 -6.25 -0.66 -5.13
CA ILE A 134 -5.92 0.73 -4.81
C ILE A 134 -4.76 0.70 -3.83
N VAL A 135 -3.65 1.35 -4.19
CA VAL A 135 -2.40 1.27 -3.42
C VAL A 135 -1.85 2.67 -3.17
N ASP A 136 -1.52 2.97 -1.90
CA ASP A 136 -0.70 4.10 -1.51
C ASP A 136 0.71 3.62 -1.16
N THR A 137 1.73 4.21 -1.79
CA THR A 137 3.14 3.96 -1.47
C THR A 137 3.84 5.28 -1.22
N ASN A 138 3.97 5.64 0.06
CA ASN A 138 4.60 6.89 0.51
C ASN A 138 4.02 8.13 -0.18
N GLY A 139 2.68 8.15 -0.33
CA GLY A 139 1.92 9.22 -0.97
C GLY A 139 1.76 9.10 -2.48
N THR A 140 2.47 8.17 -3.14
CA THR A 140 2.14 7.78 -4.52
C THR A 140 0.87 6.95 -4.50
N PHE A 141 -0.14 7.34 -5.27
CA PHE A 141 -1.45 6.70 -5.26
C PHE A 141 -1.70 6.05 -6.63
N SER A 142 -1.89 4.74 -6.66
CA SER A 142 -2.06 4.00 -7.91
C SER A 142 -3.32 3.15 -7.91
N ILE A 143 -3.91 3.02 -9.10
CA ILE A 143 -5.10 2.22 -9.35
C ILE A 143 -4.74 1.15 -10.39
N GLU A 144 -5.01 -0.09 -10.03
CA GLU A 144 -4.93 -1.25 -10.92
C GLU A 144 -6.34 -1.71 -11.22
N ALA A 145 -6.65 -1.93 -12.50
CA ALA A 145 -7.96 -2.37 -12.92
C ALA A 145 -7.88 -3.34 -14.10
N SER A 146 -8.89 -4.18 -14.24
CA SER A 146 -9.02 -5.16 -15.31
C SER A 146 -10.21 -4.85 -16.19
N HIS A 147 -10.03 -5.02 -17.48
CA HIS A 147 -11.06 -4.98 -18.51
C HIS A 147 -11.04 -6.33 -19.24
N HIS A 148 -12.15 -6.73 -19.85
CA HIS A 148 -12.19 -7.99 -20.60
C HIS A 148 -11.18 -8.03 -21.76
N ASP A 149 -10.74 -6.86 -22.24
CA ASP A 149 -9.74 -6.71 -23.31
C ASP A 149 -8.32 -6.35 -22.83
N GLY A 150 -8.06 -6.24 -21.52
CA GLY A 150 -6.72 -5.86 -21.02
C GLY A 150 -6.69 -5.39 -19.57
N THR A 151 -5.59 -4.77 -19.17
CA THR A 151 -5.44 -4.19 -17.82
C THR A 151 -5.13 -2.71 -17.89
N ALA A 152 -5.56 -1.97 -16.86
CA ALA A 152 -5.25 -0.57 -16.66
C ALA A 152 -4.38 -0.40 -15.41
N TYR A 153 -3.37 0.47 -15.53
CA TYR A 153 -2.54 0.92 -14.43
C TYR A 153 -2.44 2.43 -14.51
N LEU A 154 -2.88 3.13 -13.47
CA LEU A 154 -2.89 4.59 -13.39
C LEU A 154 -2.16 5.09 -12.14
N ASP A 155 -1.20 6.00 -12.31
CA ASP A 155 -0.64 6.85 -11.26
C ASP A 155 -1.53 8.10 -11.13
N VAL A 156 -2.03 8.33 -9.93
CA VAL A 156 -3.02 9.37 -9.63
C VAL A 156 -2.37 10.45 -8.78
N ARG A 157 -2.53 11.70 -9.21
CA ARG A 157 -1.97 12.90 -8.59
C ARG A 157 -3.02 13.99 -8.42
N LEU A 158 -2.69 14.96 -7.59
CA LEU A 158 -3.48 16.18 -7.44
C LEU A 158 -2.84 17.31 -8.22
N ILE A 159 -3.62 18.07 -8.97
CA ILE A 159 -3.13 19.27 -9.68
C ILE A 159 -3.85 20.53 -9.20
N SER A 160 -3.11 21.51 -8.72
CA SER A 160 -3.61 22.79 -8.23
C SER A 160 -3.62 23.86 -9.32
N GLY A 161 -4.62 24.74 -9.29
CA GLY A 161 -4.83 25.78 -10.29
C GLY A 161 -5.32 25.26 -11.63
N VAL A 162 -5.59 23.95 -11.76
CA VAL A 162 -6.17 23.34 -12.97
C VAL A 162 -7.43 22.60 -12.55
N SER A 163 -8.54 22.85 -13.25
CA SER A 163 -9.74 22.04 -13.09
C SER A 163 -10.42 21.64 -14.39
N PHE A 164 -11.04 20.46 -14.43
CA PHE A 164 -11.78 19.95 -15.58
C PHE A 164 -13.18 19.55 -15.14
N ASP A 165 -14.20 20.26 -15.61
CA ASP A 165 -15.59 19.89 -15.38
C ASP A 165 -16.33 19.64 -16.70
N GLY A 166 -17.57 19.15 -16.62
CA GLY A 166 -18.42 18.94 -17.79
C GLY A 166 -18.75 20.20 -18.62
N LYS A 167 -18.22 21.37 -18.25
CA LYS A 167 -18.31 22.64 -19.00
C LYS A 167 -16.96 23.05 -19.62
N GLY A 168 -15.90 22.24 -19.49
CA GLY A 168 -14.54 22.50 -19.99
C GLY A 168 -13.50 22.68 -18.87
N PHE A 169 -12.29 23.08 -19.22
CA PHE A 169 -11.20 23.24 -18.26
C PHE A 169 -10.99 24.69 -17.81
N ARG A 170 -10.37 24.84 -16.62
CA ARG A 170 -10.00 26.11 -16.00
C ARG A 170 -8.52 26.09 -15.65
N LEU A 171 -7.84 27.22 -15.82
CA LEU A 171 -6.46 27.45 -15.39
C LEU A 171 -6.42 28.73 -14.56
N GLY A 172 -5.83 28.68 -13.36
CA GLY A 172 -5.75 29.84 -12.46
C GLY A 172 -7.12 30.41 -12.05
N GLY A 173 -8.17 29.59 -12.06
CA GLY A 173 -9.54 30.00 -11.74
C GLY A 173 -10.34 30.56 -12.92
N GLU A 174 -9.72 30.83 -14.08
CA GLU A 174 -10.42 31.30 -15.27
C GLU A 174 -10.83 30.13 -16.18
N ARG A 175 -12.08 30.16 -16.67
CA ARG A 175 -12.56 29.18 -17.65
C ARG A 175 -12.05 29.56 -19.03
N TYR A 176 -11.43 28.60 -19.71
CA TYR A 176 -11.03 28.81 -21.10
C TYR A 176 -12.25 28.83 -22.01
N ALA A 177 -12.28 29.81 -22.92
CA ALA A 177 -13.37 29.94 -23.87
C ALA A 177 -13.36 28.74 -24.85
N PRO A 178 -14.52 28.15 -25.19
CA PRO A 178 -14.61 27.07 -26.17
C PRO A 178 -13.89 27.44 -27.48
N GLY A 179 -13.05 26.54 -27.99
CA GLY A 179 -12.30 26.73 -29.23
C GLY A 179 -10.97 27.50 -29.12
N LYS A 180 -10.56 27.95 -27.92
CA LYS A 180 -9.22 28.51 -27.69
C LYS A 180 -8.15 27.47 -27.38
N MET A 181 -8.57 26.27 -26.99
CA MET A 181 -7.75 25.11 -26.71
C MET A 181 -8.67 23.90 -26.89
N ASP A 182 -8.22 22.92 -27.66
CA ASP A 182 -8.92 21.64 -27.77
C ASP A 182 -8.46 20.65 -26.70
N LEU A 183 -9.03 19.45 -26.73
CA LEU A 183 -8.76 18.42 -25.74
C LEU A 183 -7.32 17.88 -25.86
N ASP A 184 -6.80 17.79 -27.08
CA ASP A 184 -5.45 17.28 -27.36
C ASP A 184 -4.39 18.25 -26.83
N ASP A 185 -4.55 19.55 -27.10
CA ASP A 185 -3.70 20.61 -26.54
C ASP A 185 -3.75 20.59 -25.00
N PHE A 186 -4.93 20.36 -24.42
CA PHE A 186 -5.11 20.26 -22.97
C PHE A 186 -4.35 19.06 -22.38
N HIS A 187 -4.41 17.89 -23.01
CA HIS A 187 -3.64 16.73 -22.59
C HIS A 187 -2.13 16.94 -22.71
N ILE A 188 -1.66 17.68 -23.74
CA ILE A 188 -0.25 18.09 -23.86
C ILE A 188 0.16 18.99 -22.69
N LEU A 189 -0.65 20.01 -22.37
CA LEU A 189 -0.38 20.90 -21.24
C LEU A 189 -0.32 20.10 -19.94
N LEU A 190 -1.34 19.26 -19.68
CA LEU A 190 -1.37 18.44 -18.48
C LEU A 190 -0.17 17.50 -18.40
N GLY A 191 0.25 16.88 -19.50
CA GLY A 191 1.44 16.02 -19.53
C GLY A 191 2.70 16.79 -19.15
N ASN A 192 2.86 18.00 -19.69
CA ASN A 192 3.96 18.89 -19.32
C ASN A 192 3.93 19.29 -17.84
N LEU A 193 2.75 19.43 -17.22
CA LEU A 193 2.60 19.77 -15.80
C LEU A 193 2.78 18.55 -14.88
N TYR A 194 2.39 17.36 -15.35
CA TYR A 194 2.45 16.11 -14.60
C TYR A 194 3.89 15.70 -14.28
N ASP A 195 4.82 15.94 -15.21
CA ASP A 195 6.24 15.63 -15.07
C ASP A 195 7.02 16.66 -14.22
N VAL A 196 6.39 17.75 -13.77
CA VAL A 196 7.04 18.76 -12.91
C VAL A 196 6.94 18.33 -11.44
N SER A 197 8.01 17.74 -10.92
CA SER A 197 8.10 17.24 -9.54
C SER A 197 8.29 18.33 -8.46
N ASP A 198 7.84 18.02 -7.24
CA ASP A 198 8.09 18.58 -5.90
C ASP A 198 7.90 20.10 -5.67
N VAL A 199 7.66 20.90 -6.70
CA VAL A 199 7.45 22.37 -6.58
C VAL A 199 6.44 22.90 -7.61
N GLY A 200 5.73 22.01 -8.30
CA GLY A 200 4.77 22.34 -9.36
C GLY A 200 3.31 22.31 -8.88
N PRO A 201 2.34 22.62 -9.77
CA PRO A 201 0.93 22.45 -9.45
C PRO A 201 0.56 20.99 -9.19
N CYS A 202 1.35 20.02 -9.67
CA CYS A 202 1.09 18.59 -9.52
C CYS A 202 1.80 18.02 -8.28
N SER A 203 1.05 17.45 -7.34
CA SER A 203 1.56 16.85 -6.10
C SER A 203 1.10 15.40 -5.93
N LEU A 204 1.77 14.71 -5.02
CA LEU A 204 1.34 13.41 -4.51
C LEU A 204 0.08 13.59 -3.64
N PRO A 205 -0.94 12.71 -3.73
CA PRO A 205 -2.14 12.87 -2.93
C PRO A 205 -1.94 12.65 -1.42
N HIS A 206 -0.92 11.88 -1.02
CA HIS A 206 -0.72 11.50 0.39
C HIS A 206 -2.01 10.91 1.02
N PHE A 207 -2.75 10.11 0.24
CA PHE A 207 -4.13 9.75 0.57
C PHE A 207 -4.23 9.03 1.90
N ALA A 208 -3.41 8.00 2.12
CA ALA A 208 -3.46 7.24 3.37
C ALA A 208 -3.13 8.10 4.61
N GLU A 209 -2.16 9.01 4.47
CA GLU A 209 -1.79 9.94 5.54
C GLU A 209 -2.92 10.94 5.84
N ARG A 210 -3.50 11.55 4.80
CA ARG A 210 -4.49 12.62 4.94
C ARG A 210 -5.88 12.11 5.33
N ALA A 211 -6.33 11.00 4.76
CA ALA A 211 -7.66 10.45 5.01
C ALA A 211 -7.73 9.63 6.31
N TYR A 212 -6.65 8.91 6.65
CA TYR A 212 -6.65 7.97 7.77
C TYR A 212 -5.68 8.32 8.90
N GLY A 213 -4.85 9.36 8.75
CA GLY A 213 -3.79 9.66 9.71
C GLY A 213 -2.68 8.61 9.73
N ALA A 214 -2.54 7.83 8.64
CA ALA A 214 -1.51 6.81 8.54
C ALA A 214 -0.10 7.43 8.53
N ALA A 215 0.92 6.57 8.70
CA ALA A 215 2.30 7.02 8.61
C ALA A 215 2.60 7.74 7.29
N GLN A 216 3.32 8.85 7.35
CA GLN A 216 3.71 9.60 6.16
C GLN A 216 4.58 8.76 5.21
N LYS A 217 5.53 7.99 5.76
CA LYS A 217 6.31 7.02 4.98
C LYS A 217 6.33 5.66 5.68
N SER A 218 6.27 4.59 4.91
CA SER A 218 6.50 3.23 5.38
C SER A 218 7.54 2.54 4.51
N TYR A 219 8.38 1.73 5.16
CA TYR A 219 9.41 0.94 4.53
C TYR A 219 9.39 -0.47 5.10
N ARG A 220 9.66 -1.45 4.26
CA ARG A 220 9.81 -2.85 4.68
C ARG A 220 11.22 -3.36 4.46
N PHE A 221 11.60 -4.29 5.31
CA PHE A 221 12.83 -5.05 5.22
C PHE A 221 12.58 -6.48 5.70
N GLY A 222 12.46 -7.42 4.76
CA GLY A 222 11.93 -8.76 5.08
C GLY A 222 10.51 -8.62 5.64
N GLU A 223 10.26 -9.20 6.81
CA GLU A 223 8.99 -9.10 7.54
C GLU A 223 8.89 -7.87 8.46
N THR A 224 9.97 -7.09 8.59
CA THR A 224 9.95 -5.88 9.43
C THR A 224 9.41 -4.69 8.65
N VAL A 225 8.47 -3.97 9.24
CA VAL A 225 7.89 -2.72 8.71
C VAL A 225 8.29 -1.56 9.62
N PHE A 226 8.68 -0.45 9.00
CA PHE A 226 9.06 0.80 9.65
C PHE A 226 8.11 1.90 9.21
N ASP A 227 7.27 2.36 10.12
CA ASP A 227 6.30 3.43 9.88
C ASP A 227 6.82 4.75 10.45
N ILE A 228 7.01 5.72 9.58
CA ILE A 228 7.51 7.06 9.89
C ILE A 228 6.32 8.01 9.97
N TYR A 229 6.05 8.51 11.18
CA TYR A 229 5.00 9.49 11.45
C TYR A 229 5.60 10.88 11.63
N CYS A 230 4.92 11.91 11.14
CA CYS A 230 5.20 13.30 11.44
C CYS A 230 4.23 13.80 12.52
N GLU A 231 4.76 14.20 13.68
CA GLU A 231 3.96 14.85 14.73
C GLU A 231 4.04 16.37 14.55
N THR A 232 2.91 17.00 14.23
CA THR A 232 2.77 18.45 14.00
C THR A 232 2.99 19.33 15.24
N SER A 233 3.24 18.73 16.41
CA SER A 233 3.53 19.46 17.63
C SER A 233 4.97 19.99 17.63
N GLY A 234 5.17 21.21 17.14
CA GLY A 234 6.20 22.23 17.46
C GLY A 234 7.59 21.82 17.98
N THR A 235 8.08 20.63 17.66
CA THR A 235 9.35 20.08 18.14
C THR A 235 10.37 20.15 17.01
N ASP A 236 11.63 20.39 17.36
CA ASP A 236 12.75 20.36 16.40
C ASP A 236 12.96 18.96 15.77
N LYS A 237 12.28 17.93 16.29
CA LYS A 237 12.34 16.54 15.85
C LYS A 237 10.94 15.92 15.78
N PRO A 238 10.12 16.34 14.81
CA PRO A 238 8.71 15.94 14.74
C PRO A 238 8.53 14.50 14.28
N TYR A 239 9.57 13.84 13.75
CA TYR A 239 9.43 12.52 13.18
C TYR A 239 9.71 11.42 14.21
N LYS A 240 8.83 10.42 14.26
CA LYS A 240 9.03 9.18 15.02
C LYS A 240 8.93 7.96 14.10
N VAL A 241 9.51 6.86 14.54
CA VAL A 241 9.47 5.58 13.84
C VAL A 241 8.79 4.55 14.72
N MET A 242 7.75 3.92 14.20
CA MET A 242 7.14 2.72 14.77
C MET A 242 7.68 1.52 14.01
N VAL A 243 8.05 0.46 14.73
CA VAL A 243 8.63 -0.76 14.17
C VAL A 243 7.68 -1.93 14.44
N SER A 244 7.33 -2.65 13.39
CA SER A 244 6.57 -3.90 13.46
C SER A 244 7.44 -5.04 12.95
N ALA A 245 7.65 -6.08 13.75
CA ALA A 245 8.46 -7.25 13.40
C ALA A 245 7.90 -8.51 14.09
N GLY A 246 7.63 -9.57 13.32
CA GLY A 246 7.03 -10.79 13.84
C GLY A 246 5.72 -10.49 14.59
N GLU A 247 5.60 -10.95 15.84
CA GLU A 247 4.44 -10.70 16.70
C GLU A 247 4.40 -9.28 17.30
N THR A 248 5.47 -8.50 17.17
CA THR A 248 5.50 -7.13 17.68
C THR A 248 4.94 -6.17 16.65
N VAL A 249 3.81 -5.52 16.98
CA VAL A 249 3.14 -4.56 16.10
C VAL A 249 3.28 -3.16 16.69
N GLY A 250 3.77 -2.21 15.89
CA GLY A 250 3.72 -0.78 16.19
C GLY A 250 4.49 -0.39 17.45
N LYS A 251 5.71 -0.92 17.65
CA LYS A 251 6.55 -0.52 18.79
C LYS A 251 7.30 0.78 18.48
N ASP A 252 7.19 1.79 19.34
CA ASP A 252 7.95 3.03 19.20
C ASP A 252 9.46 2.74 19.34
N ALA A 253 10.25 3.19 18.35
CA ALA A 253 11.70 3.08 18.35
C ALA A 253 12.38 3.94 19.46
N GLY A 254 11.64 4.84 20.10
CA GLY A 254 12.11 5.70 21.18
C GLY A 254 13.09 6.79 20.72
N THR A 255 13.28 6.94 19.41
CA THR A 255 14.17 7.94 18.80
C THR A 255 13.34 8.89 17.94
N ARG A 256 13.64 10.18 18.04
CA ARG A 256 13.00 11.23 17.23
C ARG A 256 13.98 11.82 16.22
N PHE A 257 13.46 12.27 15.08
CA PHE A 257 14.25 12.74 13.93
C PHE A 257 13.78 14.11 13.44
N ALA A 258 14.69 14.90 12.88
CA ALA A 258 14.40 16.24 12.38
C ALA A 258 13.73 16.21 10.99
N SER A 259 13.89 15.11 10.24
CA SER A 259 13.29 14.93 8.92
C SER A 259 12.90 13.48 8.65
N ALA A 260 11.97 13.28 7.71
CA ALA A 260 11.61 11.95 7.21
C ALA A 260 12.82 11.21 6.59
N GLU A 261 13.75 11.93 5.95
CA GLU A 261 14.96 11.32 5.36
C GLU A 261 15.96 10.86 6.42
N GLU A 262 16.09 11.59 7.54
CA GLU A 262 16.90 11.16 8.68
C GLU A 262 16.31 9.88 9.31
N ALA A 263 14.98 9.85 9.50
CA ALA A 263 14.26 8.69 10.00
C ALA A 263 14.42 7.48 9.05
N LYS A 264 14.27 7.66 7.74
CA LYS A 264 14.51 6.64 6.71
C LYS A 264 15.93 6.09 6.78
N ALA A 265 16.93 6.97 6.85
CA ALA A 265 18.32 6.56 6.96
C ALA A 265 18.59 5.78 8.25
N TRP A 266 17.91 6.11 9.35
CA TRP A 266 17.95 5.32 10.57
C TRP A 266 17.32 3.93 10.38
N CYS A 267 16.15 3.83 9.76
CA CYS A 267 15.48 2.55 9.49
C CYS A 267 16.36 1.62 8.63
N TYR A 268 17.01 2.18 7.60
CA TYR A 268 17.97 1.44 6.79
C TYR A 268 19.15 0.92 7.62
N ARG A 269 19.78 1.77 8.45
CA ARG A 269 20.88 1.34 9.33
C ARG A 269 20.44 0.31 10.36
N TYR A 270 19.24 0.42 10.89
CA TYR A 270 18.64 -0.55 11.81
C TYR A 270 18.51 -1.92 11.11
N SER A 271 17.94 -1.94 9.90
CA SER A 271 17.79 -3.14 9.06
C SER A 271 19.13 -3.83 8.78
N MET A 272 20.18 -3.06 8.48
CA MET A 272 21.52 -3.61 8.24
C MET A 272 22.17 -4.22 9.49
N ARG A 273 21.81 -3.77 10.69
CA ARG A 273 22.26 -4.38 11.95
C ARG A 273 21.54 -5.68 12.22
N GLU A 274 20.23 -5.73 12.01
CA GLU A 274 19.44 -6.97 12.14
C GLU A 274 20.00 -8.06 11.22
N LEU A 275 20.31 -7.75 9.95
CA LEU A 275 21.02 -8.67 9.07
C LEU A 275 22.35 -9.17 9.65
N ALA A 276 23.17 -8.26 10.17
CA ALA A 276 24.48 -8.61 10.71
C ALA A 276 24.38 -9.46 11.97
N ASP A 277 23.29 -9.37 12.73
CA ASP A 277 23.04 -10.19 13.91
C ASP A 277 22.37 -11.52 13.56
N GLU A 278 21.54 -11.59 12.51
CA GLU A 278 21.06 -12.84 11.92
C GLU A 278 22.20 -13.68 11.32
N GLU A 279 23.15 -13.06 10.60
CA GLU A 279 24.34 -13.76 10.08
C GLU A 279 25.24 -14.32 11.19
N LYS A 280 25.20 -13.71 12.39
CA LYS A 280 25.93 -14.21 13.58
C LYS A 280 25.17 -15.30 14.33
N LYS A 281 23.86 -15.48 14.14
CA LYS A 281 23.12 -16.58 14.77
C LYS A 281 23.60 -17.89 14.14
N PRO A 282 24.18 -18.82 14.93
CA PRO A 282 24.67 -20.05 14.37
C PRO A 282 23.49 -20.87 13.81
N VAL A 283 23.64 -21.35 12.57
CA VAL A 283 22.65 -22.22 11.92
C VAL A 283 22.29 -23.38 12.88
N PRO A 284 21.00 -23.60 13.20
CA PRO A 284 20.57 -24.58 14.21
C PRO A 284 21.00 -26.03 13.94
N GLY A 285 21.55 -26.33 12.76
CA GLY A 285 22.09 -27.65 12.39
C GLY A 285 23.59 -27.85 12.61
N LYS A 286 24.42 -26.79 12.74
CA LYS A 286 25.89 -26.96 12.83
C LYS A 286 26.41 -27.12 14.25
N VAL A 287 25.78 -26.48 15.25
CA VAL A 287 26.20 -26.55 16.66
C VAL A 287 25.94 -27.94 17.25
N ALA A 288 24.83 -28.59 16.86
CA ALA A 288 24.51 -29.95 17.29
C ALA A 288 25.52 -31.00 16.75
N SER A 289 26.07 -30.79 15.55
CA SER A 289 27.07 -31.70 14.98
C SER A 289 28.47 -31.51 15.59
N ALA A 290 28.83 -30.27 15.96
CA ALA A 290 30.12 -29.97 16.57
C ALA A 290 30.20 -30.44 18.04
N ALA A 291 29.10 -30.29 18.80
CA ALA A 291 29.03 -30.77 20.18
C ALA A 291 29.07 -32.30 20.29
N LYS A 292 28.49 -33.03 19.33
CA LYS A 292 28.56 -34.51 19.29
C LYS A 292 29.94 -35.05 18.88
N LYS A 293 30.74 -34.28 18.14
CA LYS A 293 32.09 -34.68 17.70
C LYS A 293 33.17 -34.39 18.76
N ALA A 294 32.93 -33.47 19.69
CA ALA A 294 33.84 -33.15 20.79
C ALA A 294 33.68 -34.09 22.01
N ALA A 295 32.55 -34.80 22.14
CA ALA A 295 32.27 -35.70 23.27
C ALA A 295 32.67 -37.18 23.02
N GLY A 296 33.34 -37.49 21.91
CA GLY A 296 33.58 -38.87 21.48
C GLY A 296 34.99 -39.15 20.96
N CYS A 297 36.02 -38.83 21.74
CA CYS A 297 37.43 -39.27 21.64
C CYS A 297 38.12 -38.78 22.93
N SER A 298 38.78 -39.51 23.82
CA SER A 298 39.22 -40.91 23.93
C SER A 298 39.55 -41.11 25.43
N ALA A 299 38.91 -42.06 26.11
CA ALA A 299 39.40 -42.53 27.42
C ALA A 299 40.56 -43.49 27.17
N GLY A 300 41.68 -43.24 27.84
CA GLY A 300 42.95 -43.95 27.63
C GLY A 300 42.94 -45.36 28.19
N ASP A 301 43.53 -46.27 27.43
CA ASP A 301 44.00 -47.58 27.91
C ASP A 301 45.38 -47.42 28.56
N GLY A 302 45.46 -47.83 29.83
CA GLY A 302 46.68 -47.79 30.63
C GLY A 302 46.62 -48.73 31.83
N THR A 303 46.90 -50.02 31.55
CA THR A 303 47.62 -51.00 32.38
C THR A 303 47.22 -51.27 33.85
N GLY A 304 46.96 -52.56 34.14
CA GLY A 304 46.96 -53.11 35.51
C GLY A 304 46.83 -54.64 35.51
N ASP A 305 47.98 -55.31 35.39
CA ASP A 305 48.15 -56.76 35.57
C ASP A 305 48.02 -57.16 37.05
N ALA A 306 47.28 -58.24 37.35
CA ALA A 306 47.38 -59.05 38.56
C ALA A 306 46.61 -60.36 38.39
N GLY A 307 47.34 -61.48 38.36
CA GLY A 307 46.81 -62.82 38.13
C GLY A 307 46.27 -63.56 39.35
N ALA A 308 45.70 -64.74 39.02
CA ALA A 308 45.41 -65.93 39.85
C ALA A 308 44.37 -65.73 40.99
N ILE A 309 43.42 -66.62 41.29
CA ILE A 309 43.38 -68.09 41.37
C ILE A 309 41.89 -68.52 41.38
N LYS A 310 41.52 -69.64 40.73
CA LYS A 310 40.80 -70.78 41.36
C LYS A 310 40.55 -71.91 40.34
N LEU A 311 41.34 -72.97 40.53
CA LEU A 311 41.25 -74.36 40.04
C LEU A 311 40.91 -74.58 38.57
#